data_AF-A0A9X3TUD7-F1
#
_entry.id   AF-A0A9X3TUD7-F1
#
_cell.length_a   1.000
_cell.length_b   1.000
_cell.length_c   1.000
_cell.angle_alpha   90.00
_cell.angle_beta   90.00
_cell.angle_gamma   90.00
#
_symmetry.space_group_name_H-M   'P 1'
#
loop_
_entity.id
_entity.type
_entity.pdbx_description
1 polymer ?
#
loop_
_entity_poly.entity_id
_entity_poly.type
_entity_poly.pdbx_seq_one_letter_code
_entity_poly.pdbx_strand_id
1 'polypeptide(L)'
;MMDAATQTMRHLPQDSMAERRLCLRFFTLWENLAAGRAMPALQDFTASSLAPFKNRSLLIDLQDGPEGASFRYVGERIATALAVPLQGAPLDAVPAQNLLTHLIARCPDVIANRAPITFDAEVCDREENRSLPYRAVLAPLSRDGDHIDFLIGVLSWRQTSTPLDLGTELTQLRETAQSAGRTRAALYDLLVRIHGFASQCAAAPEELAVLLRDSGIRTQKRARETAILKLVFGKDHDKTRLTEYAAALALATREDLDSAAFHARLTSFSGGLKAMVRAERQARNPGTDAVVPEVLATLPDWRPNPGPTGEELTLRARRTGDGQIEIIGVTVRKIS
;
A
#
# COMPACT_ATOMS: atom_id res chain seq x y z
N MET A 1 -7.56 -41.56 10.84
CA MET A 1 -8.33 -40.51 11.55
C MET A 1 -7.34 -39.44 12.05
N MET A 2 -6.62 -38.84 11.10
CA MET A 2 -5.73 -37.69 11.28
C MET A 2 -6.04 -36.73 10.12
N ASP A 3 -5.91 -35.43 10.39
CA ASP A 3 -5.89 -34.32 9.42
C ASP A 3 -7.20 -33.70 8.89
N ALA A 4 -8.13 -33.36 9.79
CA ALA A 4 -9.05 -32.24 9.53
C ALA A 4 -8.46 -30.86 9.92
N ALA A 5 -7.42 -30.82 10.78
CA ALA A 5 -6.82 -29.57 11.25
C ALA A 5 -5.77 -28.98 10.28
N THR A 6 -5.12 -29.82 9.47
CA THR A 6 -4.05 -29.39 8.55
C THR A 6 -4.60 -28.83 7.23
N GLN A 7 -5.89 -29.02 6.94
CA GLN A 7 -6.50 -28.58 5.67
C GLN A 7 -7.12 -27.16 5.74
N THR A 8 -7.40 -26.65 6.94
CA THR A 8 -7.98 -25.31 7.14
C THR A 8 -6.96 -24.17 6.97
N MET A 9 -5.66 -24.49 6.87
CA MET A 9 -4.59 -23.48 6.69
C MET A 9 -4.28 -23.11 5.22
N ARG A 10 -4.94 -23.71 4.21
CA ARG A 10 -4.52 -23.56 2.80
C ARG A 10 -5.24 -22.51 1.94
N HIS A 11 -6.27 -21.84 2.45
CA HIS A 11 -6.95 -20.75 1.71
C HIS A 11 -7.29 -19.56 2.60
N LEU A 12 -6.27 -18.91 3.15
CA LEU A 12 -6.42 -17.52 3.60
C LEU A 12 -6.43 -16.60 2.37
N PRO A 13 -7.44 -15.73 2.19
CA PRO A 13 -7.45 -14.73 1.13
C PRO A 13 -6.17 -13.90 1.18
N GLN A 14 -5.56 -13.59 0.02
CA GLN A 14 -4.34 -12.78 -0.06
C GLN A 14 -4.51 -11.36 0.54
N ASP A 15 -5.76 -10.92 0.69
CA ASP A 15 -6.13 -9.65 1.30
C ASP A 15 -6.13 -9.69 2.82
N SER A 16 -6.53 -10.82 3.43
CA SER A 16 -6.27 -11.06 4.86
C SER A 16 -4.78 -10.95 5.16
N MET A 17 -3.93 -11.41 4.23
CA MET A 17 -2.48 -11.22 4.33
C MET A 17 -2.06 -9.75 4.11
N ALA A 18 -2.75 -8.94 3.30
CA ALA A 18 -2.43 -7.52 3.09
C ALA A 18 -2.79 -6.64 4.31
N GLU A 19 -3.94 -6.88 4.90
CA GLU A 19 -4.43 -6.19 6.09
C GLU A 19 -3.61 -6.59 7.32
N ARG A 20 -3.29 -7.88 7.44
CA ARG A 20 -2.28 -8.37 8.39
C ARG A 20 -0.93 -7.69 8.18
N ARG A 21 -0.50 -7.54 6.92
CA ARG A 21 0.74 -6.81 6.60
C ARG A 21 0.67 -5.35 7.04
N LEU A 22 -0.47 -4.66 6.98
CA LEU A 22 -0.56 -3.26 7.41
C LEU A 22 -0.37 -3.13 8.93
N CYS A 23 -1.16 -3.86 9.72
CA CYS A 23 -1.05 -3.82 11.19
C CYS A 23 0.31 -4.34 11.67
N LEU A 24 0.84 -5.41 11.04
CA LEU A 24 2.17 -5.92 11.35
C LEU A 24 3.27 -4.90 10.98
N ARG A 25 3.17 -4.24 9.82
CA ARG A 25 4.13 -3.19 9.44
C ARG A 25 4.12 -2.03 10.43
N PHE A 26 2.95 -1.64 10.92
CA PHE A 26 2.86 -0.59 11.93
C PHE A 26 3.46 -1.05 13.26
N PHE A 27 3.16 -2.27 13.70
CA PHE A 27 3.75 -2.86 14.91
C PHE A 27 5.28 -2.91 14.81
N THR A 28 5.83 -3.40 13.70
CA THR A 28 7.28 -3.42 13.45
C THR A 28 7.89 -2.01 13.42
N LEU A 29 7.19 -1.02 12.86
CA LEU A 29 7.62 0.38 12.93
C LEU A 29 7.70 0.86 14.39
N TRP A 30 6.66 0.58 15.17
CA TRP A 30 6.60 0.96 16.58
C TRP A 30 7.74 0.31 17.38
N GLU A 31 7.99 -0.99 17.21
CA GLU A 31 9.09 -1.69 17.89
C GLU A 31 10.46 -1.11 17.52
N ASN A 32 10.67 -0.81 16.24
CA ASN A 32 11.92 -0.23 15.77
C ASN A 32 12.15 1.18 16.34
N LEU A 33 11.08 1.98 16.48
CA LEU A 33 11.16 3.33 17.07
C LEU A 33 11.34 3.28 18.59
N ALA A 34 10.79 2.27 19.27
CA ALA A 34 11.02 2.07 20.69
C ALA A 34 12.51 1.89 20.97
N ALA A 35 13.23 1.21 20.07
CA ALA A 35 14.69 1.07 20.07
C ALA A 35 15.26 0.60 21.43
N GLY A 36 14.54 -0.31 22.11
CA GLY A 36 14.91 -0.84 23.43
C GLY A 36 14.33 -0.07 24.62
N ARG A 37 13.66 1.08 24.41
CA ARG A 37 12.78 1.69 25.43
C ARG A 37 11.49 0.90 25.55
N ALA A 38 10.75 1.13 26.64
CA ALA A 38 9.42 0.54 26.82
C ALA A 38 8.45 0.94 25.70
N MET A 39 8.49 2.20 25.25
CA MET A 39 7.61 2.75 24.22
C MET A 39 8.32 3.88 23.47
N PRO A 40 7.98 4.13 22.19
CA PRO A 40 8.44 5.30 21.45
C PRO A 40 7.65 6.56 21.83
N ALA A 41 8.24 7.72 21.57
CA ALA A 41 7.61 9.01 21.68
C ALA A 41 6.95 9.40 20.34
N LEU A 42 5.92 10.25 20.38
CA LEU A 42 5.27 10.74 19.15
C LEU A 42 6.25 11.47 18.22
N GLN A 43 7.25 12.17 18.78
CA GLN A 43 8.28 12.88 18.04
C GLN A 43 9.27 11.98 17.28
N ASP A 44 9.31 10.69 17.59
CA ASP A 44 10.17 9.73 16.89
C ASP A 44 9.59 9.35 15.51
N PHE A 45 8.30 9.63 15.29
CA PHE A 45 7.64 9.40 14.02
C PHE A 45 7.91 10.55 13.05
N THR A 46 8.35 10.21 11.84
CA THR A 46 8.49 11.18 10.75
C THR A 46 7.27 11.17 9.85
N ALA A 47 7.07 12.25 9.09
CA ALA A 47 6.00 12.31 8.10
C ALA A 47 6.10 11.17 7.07
N SER A 48 7.31 10.75 6.70
CA SER A 48 7.53 9.64 5.76
C SER A 48 7.25 8.27 6.38
N SER A 49 7.55 8.05 7.66
CA SER A 49 7.22 6.79 8.34
C SER A 49 5.72 6.61 8.55
N LEU A 50 4.99 7.71 8.80
CA LEU A 50 3.54 7.70 8.99
C LEU A 50 2.73 7.76 7.69
N ALA A 51 3.31 8.22 6.57
CA ALA A 51 2.62 8.37 5.30
C ALA A 51 1.79 7.13 4.87
N PRO A 52 2.28 5.88 5.01
CA PRO A 52 1.51 4.70 4.64
C PRO A 52 0.28 4.42 5.51
N PHE A 53 0.22 5.00 6.72
CA PHE A 53 -0.82 4.73 7.71
C PHE A 53 -1.77 5.91 7.89
N LYS A 54 -1.35 7.12 7.49
CA LYS A 54 -2.00 8.41 7.76
C LYS A 54 -3.52 8.37 7.57
N ASN A 55 -4.00 7.91 6.43
CA ASN A 55 -5.44 7.92 6.10
C ASN A 55 -6.26 6.88 6.90
N ARG A 56 -5.59 5.91 7.53
CA ARG A 56 -6.19 4.80 8.28
C ARG A 56 -5.74 4.77 9.74
N SER A 57 -5.12 5.85 10.21
CA SER A 57 -4.62 5.98 11.58
C SER A 57 -5.39 7.03 12.35
N LEU A 58 -5.43 6.89 13.66
CA LEU A 58 -5.94 7.89 14.59
C LEU A 58 -4.95 8.10 15.73
N LEU A 59 -5.01 9.27 16.35
CA LEU A 59 -4.23 9.61 17.52
C LEU A 59 -5.17 10.07 18.63
N ILE A 60 -5.06 9.43 19.79
CA ILE A 60 -5.80 9.76 21.01
C ILE A 60 -4.83 10.48 21.94
N ASP A 61 -5.26 11.64 22.43
CA ASP A 61 -4.59 12.42 23.47
C ASP A 61 -4.99 11.91 24.84
N LEU A 62 -4.00 11.56 25.66
CA LEU A 62 -4.18 11.11 27.04
C LEU A 62 -3.44 12.00 28.04
N GLN A 63 -2.94 13.17 27.63
CA GLN A 63 -2.15 14.03 28.52
C GLN A 63 -2.95 14.55 29.73
N ASP A 64 -4.27 14.71 29.58
CA ASP A 64 -5.20 15.07 30.66
C ASP A 64 -5.75 13.84 31.40
N GLY A 65 -5.14 12.67 31.19
CA GLY A 65 -5.55 11.38 31.75
C GLY A 65 -6.59 10.64 30.91
N PRO A 66 -6.94 9.40 31.29
CA PRO A 66 -7.87 8.55 30.53
C PRO A 66 -9.30 9.10 30.44
N GLU A 67 -9.74 9.87 31.45
CA GLU A 67 -11.07 10.48 31.48
C GLU A 67 -11.20 11.70 30.57
N GLY A 68 -10.09 12.42 30.35
CA GLY A 68 -10.01 13.56 29.42
C GLY A 68 -9.65 13.17 27.98
N ALA A 69 -9.71 11.88 27.64
CA ALA A 69 -9.21 11.39 26.37
C ALA A 69 -9.98 11.94 25.17
N SER A 70 -9.25 12.44 24.16
CA SER A 70 -9.83 13.02 22.95
C SER A 70 -9.08 12.62 21.69
N PHE A 71 -9.74 12.69 20.53
CA PHE A 71 -9.09 12.40 19.25
C PHE A 71 -8.30 13.61 18.75
N ARG A 72 -6.97 13.58 18.85
CA ARG A 72 -6.11 14.61 18.29
C ARG A 72 -6.02 14.55 16.77
N TYR A 73 -6.07 13.34 16.20
CA TYR A 73 -6.03 13.12 14.76
C TYR A 73 -6.92 11.95 14.36
N VAL A 74 -7.63 12.08 13.24
CA VAL A 74 -8.39 11.00 12.62
C VAL A 74 -8.08 11.01 11.13
N GLY A 75 -7.58 9.89 10.62
CA GLY A 75 -7.28 9.71 9.20
C GLY A 75 -8.53 9.87 8.34
N GLU A 76 -8.34 10.44 7.15
CA GLU A 76 -9.44 10.78 6.23
C GLU A 76 -10.37 9.60 5.96
N ARG A 77 -9.83 8.40 5.77
CA ARG A 77 -10.64 7.22 5.48
C ARG A 77 -11.50 6.78 6.67
N ILE A 78 -11.02 6.98 7.90
CA ILE A 78 -11.80 6.73 9.12
C ILE A 78 -12.89 7.79 9.23
N ALA A 79 -12.56 9.07 9.02
CA ALA A 79 -13.50 10.17 9.09
C ALA A 79 -14.64 10.01 8.06
N THR A 80 -14.31 9.66 6.80
CA THR A 80 -15.30 9.39 5.75
C THR A 80 -16.20 8.20 6.11
N ALA A 81 -15.64 7.12 6.65
CA ALA A 81 -16.41 5.94 7.01
C ALA A 81 -17.39 6.19 8.17
N LEU A 82 -17.04 7.08 9.10
CA LEU A 82 -17.90 7.39 10.25
C LEU A 82 -18.89 8.52 9.96
N ALA A 83 -18.66 9.32 8.92
CA ALA A 83 -19.45 10.52 8.58
C ALA A 83 -19.64 11.51 9.75
N VAL A 84 -18.75 11.47 10.74
CA VAL A 84 -18.79 12.33 11.95
C VAL A 84 -17.43 13.01 12.11
N PRO A 85 -17.38 14.34 12.32
CA PRO A 85 -16.13 15.04 12.60
C PRO A 85 -15.67 14.74 14.03
N LEU A 86 -14.79 13.74 14.16
CA LEU A 86 -14.30 13.30 15.48
C LEU A 86 -13.00 14.00 15.91
N GLN A 87 -12.33 14.75 15.03
CA GLN A 87 -11.09 15.42 15.41
C GLN A 87 -11.37 16.54 16.43
N GLY A 88 -10.70 16.48 17.57
CA GLY A 88 -10.92 17.33 18.75
C GLY A 88 -12.07 16.85 19.64
N ALA A 89 -12.82 15.82 19.26
CA ALA A 89 -13.93 15.31 20.03
C ALA A 89 -13.45 14.34 21.14
N PRO A 90 -14.17 14.26 22.27
CA PRO A 90 -13.93 13.25 23.30
C PRO A 90 -14.28 11.84 22.78
N LEU A 91 -13.73 10.80 23.44
CA LEU A 91 -13.95 9.41 23.01
C LEU A 91 -15.42 8.96 23.11
N ASP A 92 -16.20 9.57 24.00
CA ASP A 92 -17.63 9.30 24.21
C ASP A 92 -18.53 9.87 23.09
N ALA A 93 -18.02 10.80 22.28
CA ALA A 93 -18.72 11.33 21.11
C ALA A 93 -18.87 10.29 19.99
N VAL A 94 -18.19 9.14 20.08
CA VAL A 94 -18.33 8.05 19.12
C VAL A 94 -19.70 7.39 19.27
N PRO A 95 -20.56 7.37 18.23
CA PRO A 95 -21.87 6.75 18.33
C PRO A 95 -21.76 5.24 18.60
N ALA A 96 -22.73 4.69 19.33
CA ALA A 96 -22.77 3.27 19.64
C ALA A 96 -22.84 2.39 18.38
N GLN A 97 -22.14 1.24 18.42
CA GLN A 97 -22.02 0.25 17.34
C GLN A 97 -21.21 0.74 16.12
N ASN A 98 -20.25 1.63 16.35
CA ASN A 98 -19.30 2.06 15.31
C ASN A 98 -17.98 1.28 15.38
N LEU A 99 -17.21 1.38 14.28
CA LEU A 99 -15.86 0.84 14.17
C LEU A 99 -14.96 1.21 15.35
N LEU A 100 -14.99 2.48 15.77
CA LEU A 100 -14.14 2.97 16.86
C LEU A 100 -14.62 2.52 18.25
N THR A 101 -15.86 2.05 18.40
CA THR A 101 -16.39 1.62 19.70
C THR A 101 -15.55 0.48 20.27
N HIS A 102 -15.20 -0.54 19.47
CA HIS A 102 -14.36 -1.62 20.02
C HIS A 102 -12.89 -1.21 20.13
N LEU A 103 -12.40 -0.25 19.34
CA LEU A 103 -11.06 0.28 19.53
C LEU A 103 -10.92 1.03 20.85
N ILE A 104 -11.87 1.91 21.15
CA ILE A 104 -11.93 2.63 22.43
C ILE A 104 -12.02 1.65 23.60
N ALA A 105 -12.82 0.59 23.46
CA ALA A 105 -12.94 -0.45 24.48
C ALA A 105 -11.61 -1.15 24.82
N ARG A 106 -10.59 -1.08 23.95
CA ARG A 106 -9.24 -1.63 24.21
C ARG A 106 -8.24 -0.61 24.74
N CYS A 107 -8.58 0.67 24.82
CA CYS A 107 -7.69 1.68 25.41
C CYS A 107 -7.23 1.30 26.83
N PRO A 108 -8.12 0.86 27.75
CA PRO A 108 -7.70 0.46 29.10
C PRO A 108 -6.68 -0.69 29.09
N ASP A 109 -6.85 -1.67 28.21
CA ASP A 109 -5.94 -2.81 28.11
C ASP A 109 -4.53 -2.38 27.64
N VAL A 110 -4.46 -1.45 26.68
CA VAL A 110 -3.19 -0.90 26.19
C VAL A 110 -2.49 -0.09 27.27
N ILE A 111 -3.26 0.71 28.02
CA ILE A 111 -2.73 1.53 29.12
C ILE A 111 -2.19 0.64 30.24
N ALA A 112 -2.93 -0.40 30.62
CA ALA A 112 -2.54 -1.32 31.68
C ALA A 112 -1.30 -2.14 31.30
N ASN A 113 -1.26 -2.68 30.08
CA ASN A 113 -0.16 -3.53 29.63
C ASN A 113 1.07 -2.76 29.13
N ARG A 114 0.91 -1.46 28.84
CA ARG A 114 1.97 -0.59 28.29
C ARG A 114 2.61 -1.17 27.02
N ALA A 115 1.82 -1.87 26.22
CA ALA A 115 2.26 -2.56 25.02
C ALA A 115 1.20 -2.48 23.92
N PRO A 116 1.60 -2.56 22.63
CA PRO A 116 0.65 -2.59 21.53
C PRO A 116 -0.27 -3.81 21.61
N ILE A 117 -1.57 -3.59 21.37
CA ILE A 117 -2.56 -4.66 21.26
C ILE A 117 -3.06 -4.72 19.82
N THR A 118 -3.07 -5.93 19.26
CA THR A 118 -3.72 -6.23 17.99
C THR A 118 -4.99 -7.01 18.25
N PHE A 119 -6.08 -6.64 17.58
CA PHE A 119 -7.34 -7.36 17.71
C PHE A 119 -8.11 -7.35 16.39
N ASP A 120 -8.91 -8.40 16.24
CA ASP A 120 -9.90 -8.55 15.19
C ASP A 120 -11.27 -8.31 15.79
N ALA A 121 -12.11 -7.56 15.09
CA ALA A 121 -13.49 -7.34 15.47
C ALA A 121 -14.37 -7.25 14.22
N GLU A 122 -15.67 -7.38 14.43
CA GLU A 122 -16.67 -7.36 13.38
C GLU A 122 -17.60 -6.18 13.62
N VAL A 123 -17.79 -5.34 12.60
CA VAL A 123 -18.79 -4.27 12.61
C VAL A 123 -19.97 -4.71 11.75
N CYS A 124 -21.19 -4.64 12.29
CA CYS A 124 -22.38 -4.81 11.48
C CYS A 124 -22.64 -3.53 10.69
N ASP A 125 -22.60 -3.62 9.37
CA ASP A 125 -23.12 -2.58 8.48
C ASP A 125 -24.64 -2.49 8.68
N ARG A 126 -25.13 -1.33 9.15
CA ARG A 126 -26.56 -1.13 9.44
C ARG A 126 -27.41 -1.05 8.17
N GLU A 127 -26.83 -0.73 7.02
CA GLU A 127 -27.57 -0.62 5.76
C GLU A 127 -27.67 -1.96 5.04
N GLU A 128 -26.60 -2.76 5.04
CA GLU A 128 -26.56 -4.06 4.33
C GLU A 128 -26.74 -5.30 5.24
N ASN A 129 -26.80 -5.14 6.57
CA ASN A 129 -26.86 -6.25 7.56
C ASN A 129 -25.70 -7.27 7.38
N ARG A 130 -24.51 -6.76 7.05
CA ARG A 130 -23.30 -7.56 6.78
C ARG A 130 -22.27 -7.34 7.88
N SER A 131 -21.62 -8.42 8.30
CA SER A 131 -20.46 -8.35 9.20
C SER A 131 -19.20 -7.98 8.42
N LEU A 132 -18.60 -6.84 8.77
CA LEU A 132 -17.35 -6.34 8.23
C LEU A 132 -16.23 -6.67 9.22
N PRO A 133 -15.37 -7.66 8.92
CA PRO A 133 -14.19 -7.89 9.73
C PRO A 133 -13.25 -6.70 9.58
N TYR A 134 -12.78 -6.19 10.70
CA TYR A 134 -11.70 -5.22 10.75
C TYR A 134 -10.63 -5.68 11.74
N ARG A 135 -9.40 -5.31 11.41
CA ARG A 135 -8.24 -5.50 12.26
C ARG A 135 -7.73 -4.14 12.68
N ALA A 136 -7.38 -4.01 13.95
CA ALA A 136 -6.75 -2.81 14.46
C ALA A 136 -5.51 -3.17 15.28
N VAL A 137 -4.56 -2.25 15.26
CA VAL A 137 -3.46 -2.18 16.22
C VAL A 137 -3.58 -0.88 16.98
N LEU A 138 -3.55 -0.95 18.31
CA LEU A 138 -3.53 0.21 19.18
C LEU A 138 -2.25 0.16 20.00
N ALA A 139 -1.42 1.19 19.90
CA ALA A 139 -0.10 1.22 20.49
C ALA A 139 0.08 2.47 21.38
N PRO A 140 0.73 2.32 22.55
CA PRO A 140 0.97 3.44 23.44
C PRO A 140 2.22 4.21 23.01
N LEU A 141 2.20 5.52 23.23
CA LEU A 141 3.32 6.43 22.99
C LEU A 141 3.62 7.19 24.27
N SER A 142 4.90 7.37 24.57
CA SER A 142 5.38 8.03 25.78
C SER A 142 6.65 8.82 25.50
N ARG A 143 6.70 10.06 25.97
CA ARG A 143 7.87 10.93 25.87
C ARG A 143 8.96 10.56 26.89
N ASP A 144 8.56 10.17 28.10
CA ASP A 144 9.47 9.90 29.22
C ASP A 144 9.65 8.40 29.51
N GLY A 145 8.81 7.53 28.95
CA GLY A 145 8.79 6.10 29.20
C GLY A 145 7.91 5.67 30.37
N ASP A 146 7.40 6.61 31.17
CA ASP A 146 6.64 6.41 32.40
C ASP A 146 5.15 6.78 32.23
N HIS A 147 4.86 7.89 31.56
CA HIS A 147 3.50 8.37 31.32
C HIS A 147 3.11 8.14 29.86
N ILE A 148 1.94 7.53 29.62
CA ILE A 148 1.43 7.36 28.25
C ILE A 148 0.76 8.67 27.83
N ASP A 149 1.42 9.43 26.97
CA ASP A 149 0.91 10.71 26.48
C ASP A 149 -0.15 10.52 25.39
N PHE A 150 0.01 9.50 24.54
CA PHE A 150 -0.86 9.27 23.39
C PHE A 150 -1.08 7.79 23.14
N LEU A 151 -2.21 7.46 22.51
CA LEU A 151 -2.41 6.18 21.83
C LEU A 151 -2.50 6.42 20.33
N ILE A 152 -1.80 5.61 19.56
CA ILE A 152 -1.91 5.61 18.10
C ILE A 152 -2.61 4.32 17.66
N GLY A 153 -3.72 4.48 16.96
CA GLY A 153 -4.51 3.39 16.41
C GLY A 153 -4.32 3.31 14.90
N VAL A 154 -4.05 2.14 14.34
CA VAL A 154 -4.12 1.90 12.90
C VAL A 154 -5.17 0.84 12.62
N LEU A 155 -6.13 1.18 11.78
CA LEU A 155 -7.26 0.34 11.44
C LEU A 155 -7.17 -0.15 10.00
N SER A 156 -7.59 -1.38 9.79
CA SER A 156 -7.74 -1.98 8.48
C SER A 156 -9.07 -2.69 8.45
N TRP A 157 -10.02 -2.14 7.70
CA TRP A 157 -11.30 -2.77 7.44
C TRP A 157 -11.51 -2.86 5.94
N ARG A 158 -12.23 -3.91 5.53
CA ARG A 158 -12.76 -4.01 4.18
C ARG A 158 -14.10 -3.29 4.18
N GLN A 159 -14.29 -2.34 3.26
CA GLN A 159 -15.63 -2.01 2.81
C GLN A 159 -16.02 -3.17 1.91
N THR A 160 -16.84 -4.11 2.40
CA THR A 160 -17.37 -5.11 1.49
C THR A 160 -18.30 -4.36 0.57
N SER A 161 -17.81 -4.01 -0.62
CA SER A 161 -18.70 -3.75 -1.72
C SER A 161 -19.74 -4.89 -1.77
N THR A 162 -20.99 -4.49 -1.93
CA THR A 162 -22.16 -5.28 -2.34
C THR A 162 -21.71 -6.47 -3.22
N PRO A 163 -22.32 -7.67 -3.16
CA PRO A 163 -21.91 -8.84 -3.94
C PRO A 163 -21.48 -8.41 -5.34
N LEU A 164 -20.17 -8.48 -5.53
CA LEU A 164 -19.53 -7.75 -6.59
C LEU A 164 -19.78 -8.56 -7.85
N ASP A 165 -20.59 -8.05 -8.77
CA ASP A 165 -20.62 -8.61 -10.11
C ASP A 165 -19.47 -7.96 -10.90
N LEU A 166 -18.29 -8.58 -10.83
CA LEU A 166 -17.14 -8.14 -11.60
C LEU A 166 -17.45 -8.18 -13.11
N GLY A 167 -18.39 -9.02 -13.55
CA GLY A 167 -18.87 -9.08 -14.93
C GLY A 167 -19.62 -7.81 -15.34
N THR A 168 -20.53 -7.33 -14.50
CA THR A 168 -21.25 -6.07 -14.75
C THR A 168 -20.31 -4.87 -14.72
N GLU A 169 -19.43 -4.75 -13.72
CA GLU A 169 -18.46 -3.64 -13.67
C GLU A 169 -17.52 -3.67 -14.88
N LEU A 170 -17.04 -4.87 -15.28
CA LEU A 170 -16.21 -5.03 -16.47
C LEU A 170 -16.95 -4.59 -17.75
N THR A 171 -18.24 -4.87 -17.85
CA THR A 171 -19.06 -4.46 -18.99
C THR A 171 -19.13 -2.92 -19.09
N GLN A 172 -19.42 -2.24 -17.98
CA GLN A 172 -19.44 -0.77 -17.94
C GLN A 172 -18.07 -0.15 -18.23
N LEU A 173 -16.98 -0.78 -17.74
CA LEU A 173 -15.62 -0.33 -18.03
C LEU A 173 -15.28 -0.47 -19.52
N ARG A 174 -15.72 -1.55 -20.17
CA ARG A 174 -15.55 -1.75 -21.62
C ARG A 174 -16.31 -0.69 -22.42
N GLU A 175 -17.55 -0.40 -22.06
CA GLU A 175 -18.36 0.66 -22.70
C GLU A 175 -17.69 2.05 -22.54
N THR A 176 -17.19 2.33 -21.33
CA THR A 176 -16.44 3.56 -21.06
C THR A 176 -15.14 3.60 -21.86
N ALA A 177 -14.41 2.48 -21.96
CA ALA A 177 -13.17 2.41 -22.73
C ALA A 177 -13.38 2.64 -24.23
N GLN A 178 -14.49 2.16 -24.77
CA GLN A 178 -14.89 2.39 -26.17
C GLN A 178 -15.22 3.85 -26.44
N SER A 179 -15.82 4.56 -25.46
CA SER A 179 -16.20 5.97 -25.58
C SER A 179 -15.11 6.97 -25.14
N ALA A 180 -14.15 6.55 -24.31
CA ALA A 180 -13.09 7.38 -23.73
C ALA A 180 -12.03 7.86 -24.74
N GLY A 181 -12.12 7.46 -26.01
CA GLY A 181 -11.10 7.66 -27.05
C GLY A 181 -10.86 9.09 -27.54
N ARG A 182 -11.32 10.16 -26.84
CA ARG A 182 -11.27 11.53 -27.37
C ARG A 182 -10.49 12.56 -26.55
N THR A 183 -10.22 12.33 -25.25
CA THR A 183 -9.48 13.30 -24.43
C THR A 183 -8.57 12.64 -23.39
N ARG A 184 -7.52 13.36 -22.95
CA ARG A 184 -6.63 12.92 -21.89
C ARG A 184 -7.34 12.81 -20.54
N ALA A 185 -8.31 13.68 -20.27
CA ALA A 185 -9.13 13.64 -19.06
C ALA A 185 -9.96 12.35 -18.99
N ALA A 186 -10.67 12.00 -20.08
CA ALA A 186 -11.47 10.77 -20.13
C ALA A 186 -10.62 9.50 -19.92
N LEU A 187 -9.39 9.48 -20.43
CA LEU A 187 -8.45 8.39 -20.16
C LEU A 187 -8.08 8.32 -18.67
N TYR A 188 -7.87 9.44 -18.01
CA TYR A 188 -7.51 9.47 -16.59
C TYR A 188 -8.66 9.02 -15.72
N ASP A 189 -9.88 9.50 -16.00
CA ASP A 189 -11.10 9.04 -15.31
C ASP A 189 -11.28 7.53 -15.48
N LEU A 190 -11.09 7.02 -16.70
CA LEU A 190 -11.14 5.58 -16.97
C LEU A 190 -10.07 4.82 -16.18
N LEU A 191 -8.83 5.29 -16.14
CA LEU A 191 -7.76 4.63 -15.37
C LEU A 191 -8.10 4.60 -13.87
N VAL A 192 -8.69 5.67 -13.33
CA VAL A 192 -9.15 5.72 -11.93
C VAL A 192 -10.24 4.68 -11.67
N ARG A 193 -11.21 4.55 -12.57
CA ARG A 193 -12.22 3.47 -12.46
C ARG A 193 -11.59 2.07 -12.54
N ILE A 194 -10.63 1.87 -13.45
CA ILE A 194 -9.90 0.60 -13.57
C ILE A 194 -9.10 0.29 -12.30
N HIS A 195 -8.55 1.30 -11.61
CA HIS A 195 -7.86 1.11 -10.33
C HIS A 195 -8.82 0.63 -9.23
N GLY A 196 -10.03 1.21 -9.16
CA GLY A 196 -11.10 0.72 -8.29
C GLY A 196 -11.46 -0.74 -8.60
N PHE A 197 -11.65 -1.05 -9.88
CA PHE A 197 -11.92 -2.41 -10.35
C PHE A 197 -10.77 -3.39 -10.07
N ALA A 198 -9.51 -2.94 -10.11
CA ALA A 198 -8.37 -3.77 -9.76
C ALA A 198 -8.36 -4.15 -8.28
N SER A 199 -8.76 -3.22 -7.40
CA SER A 199 -8.92 -3.48 -5.96
C SER A 199 -10.03 -4.49 -5.69
N GLN A 200 -11.14 -4.34 -6.39
CA GLN A 200 -12.27 -5.26 -6.46
C GLN A 200 -11.86 -6.67 -6.93
N CYS A 201 -11.08 -6.77 -8.00
CA CYS A 201 -10.53 -8.03 -8.52
C CYS A 201 -9.56 -8.71 -7.54
N ALA A 202 -8.78 -7.93 -6.79
CA ALA A 202 -7.93 -8.47 -5.72
C ALA A 202 -8.78 -9.14 -4.63
N ALA A 203 -9.89 -8.49 -4.29
CA ALA A 203 -10.89 -8.90 -3.32
C ALA A 203 -11.74 -10.13 -3.71
N ALA A 204 -11.74 -10.54 -4.99
CA ALA A 204 -12.51 -11.66 -5.54
C ALA A 204 -11.69 -12.45 -6.59
N PRO A 205 -10.62 -13.15 -6.18
CA PRO A 205 -9.67 -13.78 -7.10
C PRO A 205 -10.26 -14.94 -7.91
N GLU A 206 -11.27 -15.64 -7.39
CA GLU A 206 -11.94 -16.75 -8.08
C GLU A 206 -12.78 -16.26 -9.25
N GLU A 207 -13.55 -15.19 -9.04
CA GLU A 207 -14.36 -14.56 -10.08
C GLU A 207 -13.49 -13.89 -11.15
N LEU A 208 -12.40 -13.23 -10.73
CA LEU A 208 -11.37 -12.76 -11.66
C LEU A 208 -10.82 -13.92 -12.52
N ALA A 209 -10.59 -15.10 -11.93
CA ALA A 209 -10.09 -16.26 -12.66
C ALA A 209 -11.11 -16.79 -13.69
N VAL A 210 -12.42 -16.71 -13.39
CA VAL A 210 -13.49 -17.01 -14.35
C VAL A 210 -13.46 -16.02 -15.52
N LEU A 211 -13.48 -14.71 -15.25
CA LEU A 211 -13.43 -13.69 -16.29
C LEU A 211 -12.21 -13.80 -17.21
N LEU A 212 -11.04 -14.12 -16.63
CA LEU A 212 -9.80 -14.29 -17.38
C LEU A 212 -9.84 -15.57 -18.23
N ARG A 213 -10.43 -16.66 -17.73
CA ARG A 213 -10.63 -17.90 -18.48
C ARG A 213 -11.56 -17.69 -19.66
N ASP A 214 -12.70 -17.06 -19.42
CA ASP A 214 -13.73 -16.81 -20.44
C ASP A 214 -13.23 -15.84 -21.52
N SER A 215 -12.34 -14.92 -21.15
CA SER A 215 -11.68 -14.00 -22.08
C SER A 215 -10.43 -14.58 -22.76
N GLY A 216 -10.03 -15.82 -22.44
CA GLY A 216 -8.84 -16.48 -23.01
C GLY A 216 -7.50 -15.82 -22.61
N ILE A 217 -7.47 -15.09 -21.48
CA ILE A 217 -6.29 -14.35 -21.01
C ILE A 217 -5.51 -15.23 -20.03
N ARG A 218 -4.29 -15.63 -20.41
CA ARG A 218 -3.36 -16.32 -19.51
C ARG A 218 -2.74 -15.33 -18.51
N THR A 219 -2.66 -15.74 -17.24
CA THR A 219 -2.20 -14.88 -16.14
C THR A 219 -0.86 -15.36 -15.59
N GLN A 220 -0.05 -14.40 -15.12
CA GLN A 220 1.12 -14.65 -14.29
C GLN A 220 1.05 -13.70 -13.09
N LYS A 221 1.45 -14.15 -11.89
CA LYS A 221 1.30 -13.40 -10.63
C LYS A 221 1.96 -11.99 -10.65
N ARG A 222 2.97 -11.77 -11.51
CA ARG A 222 3.67 -10.49 -11.71
C ARG A 222 3.01 -9.53 -12.72
N ALA A 223 1.93 -9.96 -13.37
CA ALA A 223 1.29 -9.25 -14.48
C ALA A 223 -0.23 -9.08 -14.30
N ARG A 224 -0.71 -9.02 -13.04
CA ARG A 224 -2.15 -8.91 -12.72
C ARG A 224 -2.75 -7.65 -13.33
N GLU A 225 -2.08 -6.52 -13.21
CA GLU A 225 -2.54 -5.22 -13.72
C GLU A 225 -2.69 -5.27 -15.25
N THR A 226 -1.76 -5.92 -15.95
CA THR A 226 -1.85 -6.15 -17.39
C THR A 226 -3.02 -7.07 -17.77
N ALA A 227 -3.32 -8.09 -16.97
CA ALA A 227 -4.45 -8.98 -17.22
C ALA A 227 -5.80 -8.24 -17.08
N ILE A 228 -5.93 -7.41 -16.04
CA ILE A 228 -7.11 -6.55 -15.83
C ILE A 228 -7.28 -5.56 -16.98
N LEU A 229 -6.19 -4.91 -17.41
CA LEU A 229 -6.25 -3.99 -18.55
C LEU A 229 -6.65 -4.70 -19.84
N LYS A 230 -6.21 -5.94 -20.06
CA LYS A 230 -6.65 -6.75 -21.22
C LYS A 230 -8.12 -7.13 -21.14
N LEU A 231 -8.68 -7.33 -19.94
CA LEU A 231 -10.12 -7.53 -19.79
C LEU A 231 -10.88 -6.28 -20.27
N VAL A 232 -10.44 -5.09 -19.87
CA VAL A 232 -11.12 -3.81 -20.17
C VAL A 232 -10.91 -3.34 -21.60
N PHE A 233 -9.67 -3.32 -22.09
CA PHE A 233 -9.31 -2.77 -23.40
C PHE A 233 -9.30 -3.81 -24.53
N GLY A 234 -9.36 -5.09 -24.20
CA GLY A 234 -9.23 -6.20 -25.15
C GLY A 234 -7.80 -6.70 -25.31
N LYS A 235 -7.67 -7.96 -25.74
CA LYS A 235 -6.39 -8.68 -25.90
C LYS A 235 -5.47 -8.07 -26.97
N ASP A 236 -6.06 -7.42 -27.97
CA ASP A 236 -5.39 -6.87 -29.15
C ASP A 236 -5.07 -5.38 -29.01
N HIS A 237 -5.29 -4.79 -27.82
CA HIS A 237 -4.94 -3.40 -27.56
C HIS A 237 -3.43 -3.16 -27.64
N ASP A 238 -3.04 -1.92 -27.94
CA ASP A 238 -1.63 -1.53 -28.10
C ASP A 238 -0.79 -1.94 -26.88
N LYS A 239 0.23 -2.78 -27.11
CA LYS A 239 1.07 -3.38 -26.06
C LYS A 239 1.84 -2.32 -25.28
N THR A 240 2.24 -1.24 -25.93
CA THR A 240 2.99 -0.14 -25.31
C THR A 240 2.10 0.59 -24.32
N ARG A 241 0.88 0.96 -24.73
CA ARG A 241 -0.14 1.60 -23.88
C ARG A 241 -0.54 0.73 -22.70
N LEU A 242 -0.82 -0.56 -22.93
CA LEU A 242 -1.12 -1.49 -21.83
C LEU A 242 0.01 -1.55 -20.81
N THR A 243 1.27 -1.47 -21.26
CA THR A 243 2.44 -1.48 -20.37
C THR A 243 2.54 -0.17 -19.56
N GLU A 244 2.25 0.98 -20.18
CA GLU A 244 2.20 2.27 -19.48
C GLU A 244 1.07 2.31 -18.43
N TYR A 245 -0.14 1.90 -18.81
CA TYR A 245 -1.28 1.85 -17.89
C TYR A 245 -1.02 0.86 -16.75
N ALA A 246 -0.43 -0.30 -17.04
CA ALA A 246 -0.10 -1.29 -16.02
C ALA A 246 0.91 -0.75 -15.00
N ALA A 247 1.90 0.01 -15.45
CA ALA A 247 2.86 0.64 -14.55
C ALA A 247 2.21 1.72 -13.66
N ALA A 248 1.27 2.50 -14.18
CA ALA A 248 0.54 3.47 -13.38
C ALA A 248 -0.35 2.82 -12.31
N LEU A 249 -1.08 1.75 -12.67
CA LEU A 249 -1.89 0.97 -11.72
C LEU A 249 -1.03 0.26 -10.67
N ALA A 250 0.12 -0.28 -11.08
CA ALA A 250 1.06 -0.93 -10.16
C ALA A 250 1.61 0.07 -9.13
N LEU A 251 1.94 1.30 -9.55
CA LEU A 251 2.34 2.36 -8.64
C LEU A 251 1.22 2.71 -7.67
N ALA A 252 0.01 2.94 -8.17
CA ALA A 252 -1.14 3.29 -7.35
C ALA A 252 -1.43 2.20 -6.29
N THR A 253 -1.30 0.93 -6.68
CA THR A 253 -1.42 -0.21 -5.76
C THR A 253 -0.27 -0.26 -4.75
N ARG A 254 0.98 -0.03 -5.19
CA ARG A 254 2.18 -0.07 -4.33
C ARG A 254 2.17 1.03 -3.28
N GLU A 255 1.68 2.21 -3.64
CA GLU A 255 1.59 3.39 -2.78
C GLU A 255 0.26 3.49 -2.03
N ASP A 256 -0.65 2.52 -2.20
CA ASP A 256 -1.98 2.49 -1.58
C ASP A 256 -2.80 3.77 -1.85
N LEU A 257 -2.71 4.28 -3.09
CA LEU A 257 -3.46 5.46 -3.51
C LEU A 257 -4.94 5.11 -3.64
N ASP A 258 -5.81 5.91 -3.02
CA ASP A 258 -7.24 5.89 -3.31
C ASP A 258 -7.56 6.58 -4.65
N SER A 259 -8.83 6.53 -5.08
CA SER A 259 -9.26 7.09 -6.37
C SER A 259 -8.97 8.59 -6.51
N ALA A 260 -9.13 9.37 -5.42
CA ALA A 260 -8.90 10.80 -5.43
C ALA A 260 -7.40 11.12 -5.52
N ALA A 261 -6.58 10.46 -4.70
CA ALA A 261 -5.13 10.60 -4.73
C ALA A 261 -4.53 10.14 -6.06
N PHE A 262 -5.06 9.07 -6.65
CA PHE A 262 -4.64 8.57 -7.95
C PHE A 262 -5.02 9.54 -9.09
N HIS A 263 -6.24 10.06 -9.09
CA HIS A 263 -6.68 11.08 -10.05
C HIS A 263 -5.85 12.37 -9.92
N ALA A 264 -5.65 12.83 -8.69
CA ALA A 264 -4.78 13.97 -8.41
C ALA A 264 -3.37 13.70 -8.95
N ARG A 265 -2.79 12.51 -8.77
CA ARG A 265 -1.48 12.19 -9.33
C ARG A 265 -1.41 12.15 -10.85
N LEU A 266 -2.47 11.70 -11.52
CA LEU A 266 -2.53 11.72 -12.98
C LEU A 266 -2.56 13.15 -13.54
N THR A 267 -3.21 14.07 -12.83
CA THR A 267 -3.48 15.46 -13.25
C THR A 267 -2.43 16.49 -12.78
N SER A 268 -1.87 16.34 -11.57
CA SER A 268 -1.05 17.37 -10.91
C SER A 268 0.46 17.31 -11.18
N PHE A 269 0.98 16.25 -11.80
CA PHE A 269 2.43 16.13 -12.07
C PHE A 269 2.82 16.68 -13.45
N SER A 270 3.94 17.41 -13.54
CA SER A 270 4.59 17.71 -14.83
C SER A 270 5.03 16.39 -15.48
N GLY A 271 4.24 15.93 -16.46
CA GLY A 271 4.41 14.62 -17.11
C GLY A 271 3.25 13.63 -16.90
N GLY A 272 2.34 13.85 -15.94
CA GLY A 272 1.14 13.02 -15.68
C GLY A 272 1.43 11.52 -15.69
N LEU A 273 0.71 10.76 -16.53
CA LEU A 273 0.92 9.31 -16.71
C LEU A 273 2.39 8.91 -16.93
N LYS A 274 3.16 9.66 -17.75
CA LYS A 274 4.56 9.32 -18.03
C LYS A 274 5.45 9.43 -16.79
N ALA A 275 5.17 10.39 -15.91
CA ALA A 275 5.91 10.54 -14.66
C ALA A 275 5.67 9.34 -13.73
N MET A 276 4.42 8.85 -13.66
CA MET A 276 4.08 7.65 -12.88
C MET A 276 4.75 6.40 -13.44
N VAL A 277 4.73 6.23 -14.76
CA VAL A 277 5.42 5.11 -15.43
C VAL A 277 6.92 5.13 -15.12
N ARG A 278 7.57 6.30 -15.16
CA ARG A 278 8.98 6.45 -14.83
C ARG A 278 9.27 6.06 -13.38
N ALA A 279 8.48 6.57 -12.43
CA ALA A 279 8.63 6.27 -11.00
C ALA A 279 8.49 4.76 -10.73
N GLU A 280 7.50 4.10 -11.34
CA GLU A 280 7.32 2.65 -11.17
C GLU A 280 8.44 1.83 -11.83
N ARG A 281 8.92 2.26 -13.00
CA ARG A 281 10.07 1.59 -13.65
C ARG A 281 11.33 1.71 -12.83
N GLN A 282 11.58 2.87 -12.23
CA GLN A 282 12.71 3.09 -11.30
C GLN A 282 12.59 2.22 -10.05
N ALA A 283 11.38 2.06 -9.50
CA ALA A 283 11.15 1.18 -8.35
C ALA A 283 11.34 -0.31 -8.68
N ARG A 284 10.96 -0.75 -9.89
CA ARG A 284 11.09 -2.15 -10.35
C ARG A 284 12.51 -2.53 -10.73
N ASN A 285 13.27 -1.59 -11.29
CA ASN A 285 14.69 -1.73 -11.60
C ASN A 285 15.48 -0.64 -10.87
N PRO A 286 15.83 -0.83 -9.58
CA PRO A 286 16.67 0.10 -8.84
C PRO A 286 18.13 0.18 -9.35
N GLY A 287 18.42 -0.39 -10.52
CA GLY A 287 19.75 -0.42 -11.12
C GLY A 287 19.68 -0.23 -12.63
N THR A 288 19.82 1.03 -13.06
CA THR A 288 20.75 1.48 -14.11
C THR A 288 20.81 3.00 -13.93
N ASP A 289 21.68 3.48 -13.04
CA ASP A 289 21.97 4.90 -12.96
C ASP A 289 22.51 5.37 -14.32
N ALA A 290 22.16 6.59 -14.70
CA ALA A 290 22.81 7.26 -15.82
C ALA A 290 24.31 7.30 -15.54
N VAL A 291 25.12 6.92 -16.53
CA VAL A 291 26.58 7.08 -16.44
C VAL A 291 26.86 8.56 -16.23
N VAL A 292 27.37 8.93 -15.05
CA VAL A 292 27.78 10.30 -14.74
C VAL A 292 29.24 10.45 -15.21
N PRO A 293 29.54 11.26 -16.26
CA PRO A 293 30.89 11.37 -16.81
C PRO A 293 31.94 11.82 -15.79
N GLU A 294 31.57 12.66 -14.82
CA GLU A 294 32.43 13.07 -13.70
C GLU A 294 32.85 11.90 -12.80
N VAL A 295 32.00 10.88 -12.63
CA VAL A 295 32.33 9.69 -11.84
C VAL A 295 33.32 8.82 -12.59
N LEU A 296 33.19 8.69 -13.92
CA LEU A 296 34.16 7.95 -14.74
C LEU A 296 35.57 8.55 -14.65
N ALA A 297 35.68 9.88 -14.60
CA ALA A 297 36.97 10.58 -14.49
C ALA A 297 37.67 10.40 -13.13
N THR A 298 36.94 9.93 -12.11
CA THR A 298 37.46 9.71 -10.76
C THR A 298 37.68 8.24 -10.42
N LEU A 299 37.40 7.34 -11.36
CA LEU A 299 37.73 5.93 -11.20
C LEU A 299 39.26 5.77 -11.24
N PRO A 300 39.85 5.00 -10.31
CA PRO A 300 41.25 4.61 -10.43
C PRO A 300 41.46 3.88 -11.76
N ASP A 301 42.69 3.96 -12.30
CA ASP A 301 43.09 3.40 -13.60
C ASP A 301 42.98 1.87 -13.60
N TRP A 302 41.74 1.37 -13.67
CA TRP A 302 41.40 -0.03 -13.59
C TRP A 302 41.36 -0.60 -14.99
N ARG A 303 42.38 -1.39 -15.32
CA ARG A 303 42.44 -2.16 -16.55
C ARG A 303 42.08 -3.60 -16.23
N PRO A 304 40.88 -4.10 -16.59
CA PRO A 304 40.63 -5.52 -16.52
C PRO A 304 41.65 -6.25 -17.41
N ASN A 305 42.08 -7.43 -16.99
CA ASN A 305 42.84 -8.33 -17.86
C ASN A 305 42.03 -8.56 -19.14
N PRO A 306 42.62 -8.52 -20.35
CA PRO A 306 41.87 -8.70 -21.58
C PRO A 306 41.17 -10.07 -21.57
N GLY A 307 39.83 -10.03 -21.52
CA GLY A 307 38.95 -11.19 -21.62
C GLY A 307 38.56 -11.49 -23.08
N PRO A 308 37.83 -12.58 -23.34
CA PRO A 308 37.34 -12.88 -24.67
C PRO A 308 36.43 -11.75 -25.19
N THR A 309 36.63 -11.36 -26.46
CA THR A 309 35.81 -10.35 -27.14
C THR A 309 34.33 -10.73 -27.14
N GLY A 310 33.44 -9.78 -26.81
CA GLY A 310 31.97 -9.96 -26.83
C GLY A 310 31.31 -10.07 -25.46
N GLU A 311 32.02 -9.77 -24.37
CA GLU A 311 31.46 -9.75 -23.01
C GLU A 311 31.16 -8.32 -22.54
N GLU A 312 29.96 -8.11 -22.00
CA GLU A 312 29.57 -6.87 -21.33
C GLU A 312 30.00 -6.93 -19.86
N LEU A 313 30.77 -5.93 -19.41
CA LEU A 313 31.24 -5.82 -18.03
C LEU A 313 30.42 -4.77 -17.29
N THR A 314 29.83 -5.13 -16.16
CA THR A 314 29.20 -4.19 -15.22
C THR A 314 30.05 -4.05 -13.97
N LEU A 315 30.52 -2.83 -13.70
CA LEU A 315 31.25 -2.50 -12.48
C LEU A 315 30.29 -2.04 -11.39
N ARG A 316 30.45 -2.59 -10.19
CA ARG A 316 29.81 -2.07 -8.99
C ARG A 316 30.88 -1.39 -8.14
N ALA A 317 30.67 -0.13 -7.82
CA ALA A 317 31.57 0.66 -6.99
C ALA A 317 30.82 1.30 -5.82
N ARG A 318 31.55 1.71 -4.78
CA ARG A 318 31.05 2.40 -3.60
C ARG A 318 31.99 3.55 -3.26
N ARG A 319 31.44 4.64 -2.73
CA ARG A 319 32.24 5.73 -2.16
C ARG A 319 32.59 5.41 -0.69
N THR A 320 33.86 5.46 -0.33
CA THR A 320 34.33 5.26 1.04
C THR A 320 34.07 6.52 1.89
N GLY A 321 34.21 6.41 3.22
CA GLY A 321 34.04 7.54 4.15
C GLY A 321 34.95 8.73 3.84
N ASP A 322 36.09 8.47 3.19
CA ASP A 322 37.08 9.48 2.79
C ASP A 322 36.82 10.08 1.39
N GLY A 323 35.67 9.76 0.80
CA GLY A 323 35.24 10.31 -0.50
C GLY A 323 35.85 9.62 -1.73
N GLN A 324 36.74 8.64 -1.56
CA GLN A 324 37.32 7.85 -2.65
C GLN A 324 36.34 6.80 -3.20
N ILE A 325 36.54 6.37 -4.44
CA ILE A 325 35.73 5.33 -5.08
C ILE A 325 36.46 3.99 -5.02
N GLU A 326 35.80 2.99 -4.44
CA GLU A 326 36.26 1.61 -4.34
C GLU A 326 35.39 0.72 -5.24
N ILE A 327 36.01 -0.07 -6.13
CA ILE A 327 35.30 -1.06 -6.94
C ILE A 327 35.05 -2.30 -6.07
N ILE A 328 33.77 -2.62 -5.83
CA ILE A 328 33.32 -3.70 -4.94
C ILE A 328 32.91 -4.97 -5.69
N GLY A 329 32.85 -4.94 -7.02
CA GLY A 329 32.58 -6.15 -7.81
C GLY A 329 32.49 -5.90 -9.32
N VAL A 330 32.72 -6.97 -10.08
CA VAL A 330 32.59 -6.99 -11.54
C VAL A 330 31.64 -8.12 -11.91
N THR A 331 30.61 -7.82 -12.68
CA THR A 331 29.72 -8.82 -13.26
C THR A 331 29.98 -8.89 -14.76
N VAL A 332 30.14 -10.11 -15.28
CA VAL A 332 30.33 -10.37 -16.71
C VAL A 332 29.04 -10.92 -17.29
N ARG A 333 28.58 -10.37 -18.41
CA ARG A 333 27.43 -10.86 -19.16
C ARG A 333 27.85 -11.17 -20.59
N LYS A 334 27.64 -12.41 -21.03
CA LYS A 334 27.85 -12.79 -22.43
C LYS A 334 26.78 -12.15 -23.31
N ILE A 335 27.21 -11.44 -24.34
CA ILE A 335 26.32 -10.97 -25.41
C ILE A 335 26.16 -12.17 -26.35
N SER A 336 24.96 -12.76 -26.42
CA SER A 336 24.61 -13.81 -27.40
C SER A 336 24.23 -13.21 -28.75
#